data_AF-B6AVT6-F1
#
_entry.id   AF-B6AVT6-F1
#
_cell.length_a   1.000
_cell.length_b   1.000
_cell.length_c   1.000
_cell.angle_alpha   90.00
_cell.angle_beta   90.00
_cell.angle_gamma   90.00
#
_symmetry.space_group_name_H-M   'P 1'
#
loop_
_entity.id
_entity.type
_entity.pdbx_description
1 polymer ?
#
loop_
_entity_poly.entity_id
_entity_poly.type
_entity_poly.pdbx_seq_one_letter_code
_entity_poly.pdbx_strand_id
1 'polypeptide(L)'
;MDALSAAGLIEKRIGSGTRVCSKSLTEKRAAMNFNTLMPQLVEMGQSTTARLLSFSYSQPPDYVAQALALNANEKAQIATRVRLADNVPFSHLTTYVPTHIARNYSENDLATTPLFKLLERSGVQIDAAHQSVSASLAGPEVAEALEVAEGSALLSMKRIVRDIDGNGVEYLSGLYRPDMFSLEMPLVRTGKGEARHWEPAIGQTGQDENEQVRP
;
A
#
# COMPACT_ATOMS: atom_id res chain seq x y z
N MET A 1 10.88 -10.56 -33.42
CA MET A 1 11.40 -11.63 -32.54
C MET A 1 12.82 -11.36 -32.08
N ASP A 2 13.77 -11.05 -32.97
CA ASP A 2 15.17 -10.87 -32.55
C ASP A 2 15.40 -9.63 -31.67
N ALA A 3 14.63 -8.55 -31.87
CA ALA A 3 14.62 -7.40 -30.98
C ALA A 3 14.16 -7.74 -29.54
N LEU A 4 13.19 -8.65 -29.39
CA LEU A 4 12.71 -9.11 -28.07
C LEU A 4 13.73 -10.02 -27.39
N SER A 5 14.44 -10.84 -28.17
CA SER A 5 15.52 -11.70 -27.69
C SER A 5 16.73 -10.89 -27.25
N ALA A 6 17.11 -9.86 -28.03
CA ALA A 6 18.18 -8.94 -27.68
C ALA A 6 17.86 -8.10 -26.43
N ALA A 7 16.57 -7.78 -26.21
CA ALA A 7 16.10 -7.11 -25.00
C ALA A 7 16.00 -8.02 -23.75
N GLY A 8 16.31 -9.32 -23.89
CA GLY A 8 16.25 -10.30 -22.80
C GLY A 8 14.81 -10.63 -22.33
N LEU A 9 13.81 -10.30 -23.15
CA LEU A 9 12.39 -10.52 -22.83
C LEU A 9 11.90 -11.91 -23.23
N ILE A 10 12.66 -12.59 -24.09
CA ILE A 10 12.39 -13.96 -24.51
C ILE A 10 13.68 -14.78 -24.60
N GLU A 11 13.61 -16.06 -24.21
CA GLU A 11 14.65 -17.06 -24.43
C GLU A 11 14.15 -18.03 -25.50
N LYS A 12 14.92 -18.17 -26.59
CA LYS A 12 14.68 -19.19 -27.61
C LYS A 12 15.44 -20.45 -27.22
N ARG A 13 14.73 -21.56 -27.01
CA ARG A 13 15.35 -22.90 -26.88
C ARG A 13 15.05 -23.71 -28.13
N ILE A 14 16.10 -24.19 -28.79
CA ILE A 14 15.99 -24.99 -30.01
C ILE A 14 15.20 -26.27 -29.67
N GLY A 15 14.06 -26.46 -30.34
CA GLY A 15 13.17 -27.62 -30.16
C GLY A 15 12.03 -27.45 -29.16
N SER A 16 11.94 -26.33 -28.42
CA SER A 16 10.92 -26.16 -27.35
C SER A 16 10.12 -24.85 -27.43
N GLY A 17 10.30 -24.05 -28.49
CA GLY A 17 9.62 -22.77 -28.67
C GLY A 17 10.33 -21.59 -27.98
N THR A 18 9.60 -20.48 -27.87
CA THR A 18 10.10 -19.22 -27.29
C THR A 18 9.45 -19.03 -25.92
N ARG A 19 10.24 -18.92 -24.85
CA ARG A 19 9.74 -18.68 -23.49
C ARG A 19 9.88 -17.19 -23.14
N VAL A 20 8.85 -16.58 -22.57
CA VAL A 20 8.95 -15.22 -22.04
C VAL A 20 9.84 -15.25 -20.80
N CYS A 21 10.93 -14.48 -20.85
CA CYS A 21 11.75 -14.21 -19.68
C CYS A 21 11.11 -13.05 -18.94
N SER A 22 10.36 -13.34 -17.87
CA SER A 22 10.12 -12.31 -16.87
C SER A 22 11.48 -11.95 -16.30
N LYS A 23 12.04 -10.77 -16.66
CA LYS A 23 13.12 -10.16 -15.85
C LYS A 23 12.68 -10.30 -14.41
N SER A 24 13.54 -10.84 -13.54
CA SER A 24 13.25 -11.03 -12.13
C SER A 24 12.63 -9.74 -11.58
N LEU A 25 11.30 -9.69 -11.49
CA LEU A 25 10.56 -8.51 -11.01
C LEU A 25 10.86 -8.28 -9.52
N THR A 26 11.52 -9.24 -8.87
CA THR A 26 11.92 -9.23 -7.47
C THR A 26 12.83 -8.04 -7.14
N GLU A 27 13.71 -7.60 -8.03
CA GLU A 27 14.68 -6.52 -7.72
C GLU A 27 14.08 -5.10 -7.79
N LYS A 28 12.85 -4.93 -8.31
CA LYS A 28 12.20 -3.62 -8.49
C LYS A 28 10.86 -3.47 -7.78
N ARG A 29 10.46 -4.47 -6.98
CA ARG A 29 9.20 -4.41 -6.24
C ARG A 29 9.41 -3.64 -4.94
N ALA A 30 8.56 -2.65 -4.70
CA ALA A 30 8.36 -2.14 -3.36
C ALA A 30 7.73 -3.25 -2.52
N ALA A 31 8.56 -3.93 -1.73
CA ALA A 31 8.11 -4.93 -0.78
C ALA A 31 7.75 -4.23 0.53
N MET A 32 6.48 -4.27 0.93
CA MET A 32 6.09 -3.89 2.28
C MET A 32 6.02 -5.14 3.16
N ASN A 33 6.60 -5.04 4.34
CA ASN A 33 6.50 -5.99 5.41
C ASN A 33 5.34 -5.60 6.33
N PHE A 34 4.40 -6.52 6.55
CA PHE A 34 3.28 -6.32 7.48
C PHE A 34 3.70 -5.92 8.90
N ASN A 35 4.91 -6.28 9.32
CA ASN A 35 5.37 -6.09 10.69
C ASN A 35 6.00 -4.70 10.92
N THR A 36 6.39 -3.99 9.87
CA THR A 36 7.07 -2.68 9.94
C THR A 36 6.43 -1.67 9.00
N LEU A 37 5.10 -1.68 8.93
CA LEU A 37 4.32 -0.88 7.97
C LEU A 37 4.62 0.62 8.07
N MET A 38 4.74 1.18 9.27
CA MET A 38 4.92 2.63 9.43
C MET A 38 6.28 3.14 8.89
N PRO A 39 7.43 2.58 9.29
CA PRO A 39 8.72 2.91 8.67
C PRO A 39 8.70 2.75 7.14
N GLN A 40 8.09 1.69 6.63
CA GLN A 40 8.04 1.43 5.18
C GLN A 40 7.09 2.35 4.43
N LEU A 41 5.98 2.80 5.03
CA LEU A 41 5.14 3.83 4.46
C LEU A 41 5.87 5.17 4.38
N VAL A 42 6.75 5.46 5.34
CA VAL A 42 7.64 6.63 5.31
C VAL A 42 8.69 6.49 4.22
N GLU A 43 9.39 5.36 4.17
CA GLU A 43 10.41 5.07 3.16
C GLU A 43 9.81 5.11 1.74
N MET A 44 8.69 4.42 1.53
CA MET A 44 7.92 4.49 0.29
C MET A 44 7.51 5.93 -0.01
N GLY A 45 7.14 6.74 0.98
CA GLY A 45 6.84 8.15 0.79
C GLY A 45 8.04 9.01 0.37
N GLN A 46 9.27 8.61 0.73
CA GLN A 46 10.50 9.33 0.39
C GLN A 46 11.05 8.94 -0.99
N SER A 47 10.86 7.67 -1.39
CA SER A 47 11.35 7.14 -2.67
C SER A 47 10.37 7.29 -3.83
N THR A 48 9.19 7.85 -3.58
CA THR A 48 8.11 7.98 -4.58
C THR A 48 7.52 9.38 -4.60
N THR A 49 6.87 9.71 -5.71
CA THR A 49 6.11 10.96 -5.84
C THR A 49 4.62 10.66 -5.85
N ALA A 50 3.81 11.57 -5.30
CA ALA A 50 2.36 11.47 -5.33
C ALA A 50 1.77 12.58 -6.19
N ARG A 51 0.86 12.21 -7.10
CA ARG A 51 0.01 13.14 -7.85
C ARG A 51 -1.40 13.04 -7.31
N LEU A 52 -1.95 14.18 -6.91
CA LEU A 52 -3.34 14.29 -6.49
C LEU A 52 -4.24 14.34 -7.73
N LEU A 53 -5.18 13.40 -7.83
CA LEU A 53 -6.16 13.33 -8.93
C LEU A 53 -7.44 14.07 -8.58
N SER A 54 -7.87 14.00 -7.32
CA SER A 54 -9.06 14.70 -6.84
C SER A 54 -8.98 14.99 -5.36
N PHE A 55 -9.64 16.07 -4.95
CA PHE A 55 -9.78 16.50 -3.56
C PHE A 55 -11.13 17.19 -3.37
N SER A 56 -11.92 16.73 -2.39
CA SER A 56 -13.23 17.30 -2.10
C SER A 56 -13.68 17.06 -0.66
N TYR A 57 -14.75 17.75 -0.26
CA TYR A 57 -15.46 17.49 0.99
C TYR A 57 -16.92 17.14 0.69
N SER A 58 -17.30 15.89 0.92
CA SER A 58 -18.66 15.42 0.64
C SER A 58 -19.07 14.31 1.62
N GLN A 59 -20.33 13.89 1.53
CA GLN A 59 -20.78 12.72 2.30
C GLN A 59 -20.11 11.47 1.72
N PRO A 60 -19.40 10.67 2.55
CA PRO A 60 -18.77 9.46 2.06
C PRO A 60 -19.82 8.39 1.77
N PRO A 61 -19.49 7.36 0.96
CA PRO A 61 -20.35 6.21 0.77
C PRO A 61 -20.72 5.52 2.09
N ASP A 62 -21.90 4.90 2.16
CA ASP A 62 -22.43 4.29 3.39
C ASP A 62 -21.46 3.31 4.06
N TYR A 63 -20.75 2.49 3.27
CA TYR A 63 -19.77 1.54 3.81
C TYR A 63 -18.59 2.23 4.49
N VAL A 64 -18.18 3.42 4.01
CA VAL A 64 -17.12 4.23 4.61
C VAL A 64 -17.64 4.90 5.87
N ALA A 65 -18.84 5.51 5.80
CA ALA A 65 -19.48 6.14 6.95
C ALA A 65 -19.64 5.14 8.10
N GLN A 66 -20.09 3.92 7.80
CA GLN A 66 -20.23 2.84 8.77
C GLN A 66 -18.87 2.41 9.34
N ALA A 67 -17.85 2.20 8.49
CA ALA A 67 -16.53 1.79 8.92
C ALA A 67 -15.87 2.81 9.88
N LEU A 68 -16.08 4.10 9.59
CA LEU A 68 -15.59 5.22 10.41
C LEU A 68 -16.53 5.60 11.57
N ALA A 69 -17.69 4.95 11.69
CA ALA A 69 -18.73 5.29 12.67
C ALA A 69 -19.15 6.77 12.63
N LEU A 70 -19.28 7.33 11.42
CA LEU A 70 -19.68 8.72 11.23
C LEU A 70 -21.16 8.93 11.51
N ASN A 71 -21.50 10.15 11.94
CA ASN A 71 -22.90 10.54 12.12
C ASN A 71 -23.61 10.71 10.77
N ALA A 72 -24.94 10.65 10.80
CA ALA A 72 -25.75 10.93 9.62
C ALA A 72 -25.43 12.32 9.04
N ASN A 73 -25.18 12.38 7.72
CA ASN A 73 -24.80 13.58 6.97
C ASN A 73 -23.42 14.17 7.32
N GLU A 74 -22.61 13.50 8.14
CA GLU A 74 -21.24 13.93 8.39
C GLU A 74 -20.40 13.81 7.11
N LYS A 75 -19.68 14.88 6.78
CA LYS A 75 -18.81 14.93 5.60
C LYS A 75 -17.42 14.42 5.92
N ALA A 76 -16.78 13.83 4.92
CA ALA A 76 -15.37 13.51 4.94
C ALA A 76 -14.63 14.28 3.84
N GLN A 77 -13.36 14.58 4.10
CA GLN A 77 -12.41 14.91 3.07
C GLN A 77 -12.13 13.64 2.27
N ILE A 78 -12.30 13.70 0.96
CA ILE A 78 -12.03 12.62 0.02
C ILE A 78 -10.87 13.05 -0.87
N ALA A 79 -9.79 12.27 -0.90
CA ALA A 79 -8.67 12.51 -1.81
C ALA A 79 -8.31 11.24 -2.56
N THR A 80 -8.16 11.36 -3.87
CA THR A 80 -7.60 10.30 -4.72
C THR A 80 -6.20 10.70 -5.17
N ARG A 81 -5.23 9.82 -4.96
CA ARG A 81 -3.81 10.03 -5.30
C ARG A 81 -3.27 8.86 -6.08
N VAL A 82 -2.46 9.15 -7.09
CA VAL A 82 -1.61 8.17 -7.76
C VAL A 82 -0.18 8.35 -7.30
N ARG A 83 0.48 7.26 -6.94
CA ARG A 83 1.88 7.26 -6.53
C ARG A 83 2.76 6.63 -7.60
N LEU A 84 3.91 7.25 -7.83
CA LEU A 84 4.85 6.88 -8.88
C LEU A 84 6.21 6.55 -8.28
N ALA A 85 6.81 5.45 -8.74
CA ALA A 85 8.20 5.11 -8.50
C ALA A 85 8.94 5.21 -9.84
N ASP A 86 10.02 5.99 -9.90
CA ASP A 86 10.75 6.26 -11.15
C ASP A 86 9.85 6.69 -12.32
N ASN A 87 8.87 7.57 -12.04
CA ASN A 87 7.84 8.04 -12.97
C ASN A 87 6.86 6.96 -13.49
N VAL A 88 6.87 5.75 -12.93
CA VAL A 88 5.91 4.70 -13.26
C VAL A 88 4.82 4.64 -12.18
N PRO A 89 3.53 4.83 -12.52
CA PRO A 89 2.45 4.76 -11.54
C PRO A 89 2.24 3.33 -11.06
N PHE A 90 2.18 3.14 -9.75
CA PHE A 90 2.06 1.81 -9.14
C PHE A 90 0.96 1.67 -8.08
N SER A 91 0.44 2.80 -7.59
CA SER A 91 -0.61 2.79 -6.57
C SER A 91 -1.64 3.87 -6.84
N HIS A 92 -2.91 3.53 -6.67
CA HIS A 92 -4.06 4.42 -6.73
C HIS A 92 -4.81 4.35 -5.39
N LEU A 93 -4.76 5.43 -4.61
CA LEU A 93 -5.29 5.48 -3.26
C LEU A 93 -6.42 6.49 -3.15
N THR A 94 -7.56 6.06 -2.62
CA THR A 94 -8.63 6.95 -2.16
C THR A 94 -8.69 6.92 -0.64
N THR A 95 -8.56 8.09 -0.01
CA THR A 95 -8.63 8.25 1.44
C THR A 95 -9.80 9.12 1.84
N TYR A 96 -10.47 8.72 2.92
CA TYR A 96 -11.58 9.43 3.55
C TYR A 96 -11.18 9.77 4.97
N VAL A 97 -11.22 11.06 5.31
CA VAL A 97 -10.87 11.57 6.65
C VAL A 97 -12.02 12.45 7.15
N PRO A 98 -12.52 12.28 8.39
CA PRO A 98 -13.55 13.14 8.95
C PRO A 98 -13.20 14.62 8.80
N THR A 99 -14.17 15.44 8.40
CA THR A 99 -13.92 16.87 8.07
C THR A 99 -13.28 17.63 9.23
N HIS A 100 -13.64 17.31 10.48
CA HIS A 100 -13.10 18.00 11.66
C HIS A 100 -11.59 17.76 11.83
N ILE A 101 -11.08 16.61 11.38
CA ILE A 101 -9.64 16.30 11.36
C ILE A 101 -9.00 16.94 10.13
N ALA A 102 -9.59 16.73 8.95
CA ALA A 102 -9.01 17.09 7.67
C ALA A 102 -8.81 18.60 7.44
N ARG A 103 -9.56 19.45 8.16
CA ARG A 103 -9.41 20.91 8.10
C ARG A 103 -8.07 21.43 8.63
N ASN A 104 -7.30 20.59 9.32
CA ASN A 104 -6.03 20.97 9.94
C ASN A 104 -4.81 20.79 9.00
N TYR A 105 -5.02 20.33 7.77
CA TYR A 105 -3.98 20.27 6.74
C TYR A 105 -4.54 20.72 5.38
N SER A 106 -3.65 21.16 4.51
CA SER A 106 -4.00 21.62 3.17
C SER A 106 -3.95 20.50 2.14
N GLU A 107 -4.53 20.77 0.97
CA GLU A 107 -4.36 19.93 -0.22
C GLU A 107 -2.87 19.77 -0.60
N ASN A 108 -2.07 20.82 -0.46
CA ASN A 108 -0.63 20.78 -0.74
C ASN A 108 0.15 19.90 0.27
N ASP A 109 -0.30 19.84 1.52
CA ASP A 109 0.26 18.92 2.51
C ASP A 109 0.04 17.46 2.08
N LEU A 110 -1.13 17.11 1.54
CA LEU A 110 -1.43 15.75 1.07
C LEU A 110 -0.55 15.27 -0.09
N ALA A 111 -0.02 16.19 -0.88
CA ALA A 111 0.87 15.91 -2.01
C ALA A 111 2.31 15.65 -1.57
N THR A 112 2.73 16.23 -0.43
CA THR A 112 4.14 16.26 -0.01
C THR A 112 4.40 15.49 1.28
N THR A 113 3.38 15.20 2.07
CA THR A 113 3.50 14.59 3.39
C THR A 113 2.65 13.32 3.50
N PRO A 114 3.19 12.21 4.04
CA PRO A 114 2.38 11.02 4.34
C PRO A 114 1.18 11.35 5.23
N LEU A 115 -0.01 10.84 4.88
CA LEU A 115 -1.26 11.21 5.56
C LEU A 115 -1.23 10.93 7.07
N PHE A 116 -0.65 9.83 7.53
CA PHE A 116 -0.56 9.55 8.96
C PHE A 116 0.13 10.67 9.75
N LYS A 117 1.19 11.29 9.19
CA LYS A 117 1.87 12.41 9.83
C LYS A 117 0.97 13.64 9.90
N LEU A 118 0.12 13.84 8.90
CA LEU A 118 -0.86 14.93 8.89
C LEU A 118 -1.97 14.70 9.91
N LEU A 119 -2.39 13.44 10.10
CA LEU A 119 -3.34 13.08 11.15
C LEU A 119 -2.76 13.37 12.54
N GLU A 120 -1.53 12.94 12.81
CA GLU A 120 -0.82 13.22 14.07
C GLU A 120 -0.59 14.72 14.29
N ARG A 121 -0.18 15.46 13.25
CA ARG A 121 -0.03 16.93 13.30
C ARG A 121 -1.35 17.65 13.58
N SER A 122 -2.48 17.04 13.21
CA SER A 122 -3.83 17.54 13.51
C SER A 122 -4.26 17.28 14.96
N GLY A 123 -3.39 16.70 15.79
CA GLY A 123 -3.67 16.37 17.19
C GLY A 123 -4.32 15.01 17.41
N VAL A 124 -4.43 14.18 16.37
CA VAL A 124 -4.98 12.82 16.51
C VAL A 124 -3.95 11.91 17.15
N GLN A 125 -4.33 11.26 18.24
CA GLN A 125 -3.54 10.19 18.85
C GLN A 125 -3.98 8.86 18.26
N ILE A 126 -3.25 8.37 17.25
CA ILE A 126 -3.54 7.10 16.58
C ILE A 126 -3.20 5.93 17.51
N ASP A 127 -4.11 4.98 17.66
CA ASP A 127 -3.92 3.78 18.48
C ASP A 127 -3.79 2.52 17.63
N ALA A 128 -4.77 2.29 16.75
CA ALA A 128 -4.87 1.03 16.02
C ALA A 128 -5.28 1.24 14.56
N ALA A 129 -4.90 0.27 13.72
CA ALA A 129 -5.40 0.18 12.36
C ALA A 129 -5.75 -1.28 12.02
N HIS A 130 -6.86 -1.46 11.32
CA HIS A 130 -7.22 -2.74 10.72
C HIS A 130 -6.99 -2.67 9.22
N GLN A 131 -6.18 -3.58 8.68
CA GLN A 131 -5.86 -3.64 7.25
C GLN A 131 -6.24 -5.00 6.67
N SER A 132 -6.95 -4.99 5.55
CA SER A 132 -7.32 -6.18 4.79
C SER A 132 -6.79 -6.08 3.37
N VAL A 133 -6.33 -7.20 2.81
CA VAL A 133 -5.81 -7.28 1.44
C VAL A 133 -6.53 -8.38 0.67
N SER A 134 -6.90 -8.08 -0.56
CA SER A 134 -7.55 -8.98 -1.51
C SER A 134 -7.07 -8.68 -2.93
N ALA A 135 -7.78 -9.21 -3.93
CA ALA A 135 -7.55 -8.91 -5.33
C ALA A 135 -8.76 -8.24 -5.96
N SER A 136 -8.53 -7.39 -6.95
CA SER A 136 -9.56 -6.80 -7.80
C SER A 136 -9.07 -6.65 -9.22
N LEU A 137 -9.99 -6.43 -10.16
CA LEU A 137 -9.65 -6.07 -11.53
C LEU A 137 -9.61 -4.55 -11.69
N ALA A 138 -8.72 -4.04 -12.52
CA ALA A 138 -8.67 -2.63 -12.87
C ALA A 138 -9.92 -2.23 -13.68
N GLY A 139 -10.72 -1.31 -13.13
CA GLY A 139 -11.74 -0.60 -13.90
C GLY A 139 -11.11 0.47 -14.81
N PRO A 140 -11.88 1.08 -15.72
CA PRO A 140 -11.35 2.03 -16.72
C PRO A 140 -10.50 3.17 -16.13
N GLU A 141 -11.04 3.90 -15.15
CA GLU A 141 -10.37 5.05 -14.52
C GLU A 141 -9.06 4.64 -13.83
N VAL A 142 -9.07 3.51 -13.12
CA VAL A 142 -7.89 3.00 -12.42
C VAL A 142 -6.85 2.47 -13.40
N ALA A 143 -7.30 1.81 -14.47
CA ALA A 143 -6.42 1.28 -15.50
C ALA A 143 -5.67 2.41 -16.22
N GLU A 144 -6.37 3.47 -16.60
CA GLU A 144 -5.77 4.68 -17.15
C GLU A 144 -4.79 5.33 -16.17
N ALA A 145 -5.21 5.52 -14.91
CA ALA A 145 -4.39 6.16 -13.88
C ALA A 145 -3.10 5.38 -13.54
N LEU A 146 -3.13 4.05 -13.67
CA LEU A 146 -1.99 3.15 -13.40
C LEU A 146 -1.23 2.72 -14.65
N GLU A 147 -1.62 3.21 -15.83
CA GLU A 147 -1.01 2.85 -17.12
C GLU A 147 -0.98 1.32 -17.35
N VAL A 148 -2.09 0.66 -17.04
CA VAL A 148 -2.30 -0.78 -17.27
C VAL A 148 -3.52 -1.01 -18.15
N ALA A 149 -3.68 -2.23 -18.68
CA ALA A 149 -4.89 -2.59 -19.40
C ALA A 149 -6.09 -2.67 -18.46
N GLU A 150 -7.29 -2.32 -18.94
CA GLU A 150 -8.54 -2.64 -18.24
C GLU A 150 -8.63 -4.15 -17.96
N GLY A 151 -9.13 -4.50 -16.79
CA GLY A 151 -9.17 -5.89 -16.35
C GLY A 151 -7.83 -6.43 -15.83
N SER A 152 -6.75 -5.63 -15.77
CA SER A 152 -5.50 -6.06 -15.14
C SER A 152 -5.71 -6.40 -13.67
N ALA A 153 -5.04 -7.44 -13.18
CA ALA A 153 -5.11 -7.83 -11.78
C ALA A 153 -4.41 -6.80 -10.88
N LEU A 154 -5.06 -6.40 -9.80
CA LEU A 154 -4.55 -5.46 -8.80
C LEU A 154 -4.64 -6.08 -7.41
N LEU A 155 -3.67 -5.74 -6.55
CA LEU A 155 -3.81 -5.93 -5.12
C LEU A 155 -4.73 -4.84 -4.58
N SER A 156 -5.81 -5.25 -3.91
CA SER A 156 -6.76 -4.35 -3.26
C SER A 156 -6.48 -4.32 -1.78
N MET A 157 -6.21 -3.14 -1.24
CA MET A 157 -5.93 -2.91 0.17
C MET A 157 -7.01 -2.00 0.75
N LYS A 158 -7.55 -2.37 1.91
CA LYS A 158 -8.40 -1.50 2.71
C LYS A 158 -7.77 -1.32 4.08
N ARG A 159 -7.78 -0.10 4.60
CA ARG A 159 -7.30 0.20 5.95
C ARG A 159 -8.26 1.13 6.67
N ILE A 160 -8.55 0.82 7.93
CA ILE A 160 -9.35 1.64 8.83
C ILE A 160 -8.46 1.99 10.02
N VAL A 161 -8.22 3.27 10.25
CA VAL A 161 -7.41 3.77 11.38
C VAL A 161 -8.34 4.32 12.46
N ARG A 162 -8.02 4.04 13.72
CA ARG A 162 -8.74 4.52 14.90
C ARG A 162 -7.80 5.25 15.86
N ASP A 163 -8.35 6.23 16.57
CA ASP A 163 -7.67 6.90 17.67
C ASP A 163 -7.79 6.11 18.99
N ILE A 164 -7.16 6.62 20.05
CA ILE A 164 -7.18 6.04 21.40
C ILE A 164 -8.58 5.93 22.02
N ASP A 165 -9.54 6.71 21.54
CA ASP A 165 -10.93 6.69 21.99
C ASP A 165 -11.79 5.74 21.14
N GLY A 166 -11.19 5.11 20.11
CA GLY A 166 -11.84 4.18 19.19
C GLY A 166 -12.57 4.82 18.01
N ASN A 167 -12.51 6.15 17.86
CA ASN A 167 -13.17 6.87 16.77
C ASN A 167 -12.46 6.61 15.44
N GLY A 168 -13.22 6.62 14.33
CA GLY A 168 -12.67 6.44 12.99
C GLY A 168 -11.91 7.68 12.52
N VAL A 169 -10.64 7.50 12.13
CA VAL A 169 -9.73 8.59 11.72
C VAL A 169 -9.47 8.60 10.21
N GLU A 170 -9.21 7.43 9.63
CA GLU A 170 -8.92 7.27 8.21
C GLU A 170 -9.60 6.01 7.71
N TYR A 171 -10.28 6.11 6.57
CA TYR A 171 -10.57 4.96 5.72
C TYR A 171 -9.74 5.10 4.44
N LEU A 172 -8.96 4.09 4.12
CA LEU A 172 -8.17 4.02 2.90
C LEU A 172 -8.65 2.85 2.05
N SER A 173 -8.87 3.12 0.76
CA SER A 173 -9.01 2.13 -0.30
C SER A 173 -7.87 2.30 -1.28
N GLY A 174 -7.01 1.30 -1.38
CA GLY A 174 -5.82 1.31 -2.21
C GLY A 174 -5.84 0.20 -3.24
N LEU A 175 -5.37 0.51 -4.44
CA LEU A 175 -5.17 -0.43 -5.53
C LEU A 175 -3.71 -0.36 -5.96
N TYR A 176 -3.04 -1.51 -6.02
CA TYR A 176 -1.61 -1.60 -6.29
C TYR A 176 -1.33 -2.56 -7.43
N ARG A 177 -0.36 -2.18 -8.25
CA ARG A 177 0.20 -3.00 -9.32
C ARG A 177 1.04 -4.15 -8.73
N PRO A 178 0.65 -5.43 -8.91
CA PRO A 178 1.34 -6.56 -8.29
C PRO A 178 2.72 -6.84 -8.90
N ASP A 179 3.02 -6.28 -10.07
CA ASP A 179 4.35 -6.32 -10.67
C ASP A 179 5.34 -5.36 -9.97
N MET A 180 4.84 -4.33 -9.30
CA MET A 180 5.63 -3.26 -8.65
C MET A 180 5.51 -3.24 -7.12
N PHE A 181 4.51 -3.91 -6.56
CA PHE A 181 4.24 -3.90 -5.14
C PHE A 181 3.95 -5.31 -4.64
N SER A 182 4.64 -5.72 -3.57
CA SER A 182 4.39 -6.96 -2.85
C SER A 182 4.15 -6.68 -1.38
N LEU A 183 3.44 -7.59 -0.75
CA LEU A 183 3.19 -7.57 0.68
C LEU A 183 3.69 -8.87 1.27
N GLU A 184 4.63 -8.75 2.19
CA GLU A 184 5.42 -9.85 2.73
C GLU A 184 5.19 -9.96 4.23
N MET A 185 5.13 -11.20 4.72
CA MET A 185 4.93 -11.49 6.14
C MET A 185 5.88 -12.62 6.53
N PRO A 186 7.04 -12.30 7.12
CA PRO A 186 7.90 -13.34 7.66
C PRO A 186 7.18 -14.05 8.81
N LEU A 187 7.29 -15.37 8.83
CA LEU A 187 6.67 -16.23 9.85
C LEU A 187 7.76 -16.93 10.65
N VAL A 188 7.61 -16.96 11.97
CA VAL A 188 8.47 -17.72 12.89
C VAL A 188 7.70 -18.90 13.47
N ARG A 189 8.44 -19.95 13.79
CA ARG A 189 7.87 -21.18 14.34
C ARG A 189 7.95 -21.16 15.87
N THR A 190 6.86 -20.79 16.53
CA THR A 190 6.75 -20.65 17.98
C THR A 190 6.19 -21.92 18.65
N GLY A 191 6.36 -22.07 19.96
CA GLY A 191 5.82 -23.17 20.77
C GLY A 191 6.79 -24.35 20.97
N LYS A 192 6.33 -25.39 21.70
CA LYS A 192 7.10 -26.63 21.98
C LYS A 192 6.29 -27.87 21.66
N GLY A 193 6.95 -28.96 21.27
CA GLY A 193 6.32 -30.25 21.00
C GLY A 193 5.24 -30.17 19.92
N GLU A 194 4.08 -30.77 20.19
CA GLU A 194 2.93 -30.79 19.27
C GLU A 194 2.20 -29.44 19.17
N ALA A 195 2.41 -28.51 20.11
CA ALA A 195 1.78 -27.18 20.10
C ALA A 195 2.50 -26.16 19.17
N ARG A 196 3.46 -26.60 18.35
CA ARG A 196 4.23 -25.72 17.47
C ARG A 196 3.38 -25.18 16.32
N HIS A 197 3.23 -23.87 16.24
CA HIS A 197 2.48 -23.17 15.20
C HIS A 197 3.30 -22.03 14.58
N TRP A 198 2.79 -21.43 13.51
CA TRP A 198 3.41 -20.29 12.83
C TRP A 198 2.78 -18.98 13.30
N GLU A 199 3.63 -18.00 13.60
CA GLU A 199 3.21 -16.65 13.97
C GLU A 199 3.96 -15.61 13.13
N PRO A 200 3.37 -14.44 12.84
CA PRO A 200 4.10 -13.33 12.21
C PRO A 200 5.31 -12.89 13.06
N ALA A 201 6.46 -12.70 12.41
CA ALA A 201 7.70 -12.30 13.06
C ALA A 201 7.73 -10.79 13.38
N ILE A 202 6.85 -10.34 14.26
CA ILE A 202 6.70 -8.91 14.61
C ILE A 202 7.88 -8.47 15.48
N GLY A 203 8.61 -7.43 15.05
CA GLY A 203 9.70 -6.81 15.84
C GLY A 203 11.02 -7.57 15.91
N GLN A 204 11.21 -8.66 15.14
CA GLN A 204 12.44 -9.48 15.19
C GLN A 204 13.48 -9.16 14.09
N THR A 205 13.18 -8.25 13.17
CA THR A 205 14.16 -7.75 12.19
C THR A 205 15.15 -6.80 12.88
N GLY A 206 16.16 -7.37 13.54
CA GLY A 206 17.24 -6.58 14.13
C GLY A 206 18.29 -7.30 14.99
N GLN A 207 18.17 -8.61 15.27
CA GLN A 207 19.13 -9.30 16.15
C GLN A 207 20.11 -10.26 15.46
N ASP A 208 19.91 -10.66 14.19
CA ASP A 208 20.70 -11.74 13.60
C ASP A 208 21.83 -11.32 12.65
N GLU A 209 22.12 -10.01 12.49
CA GLU A 209 23.24 -9.56 11.62
C GLU A 209 24.58 -9.34 12.33
N ASN A 210 24.68 -9.49 13.65
CA ASN A 210 25.90 -9.10 14.38
C ASN A 210 26.62 -10.21 15.17
N GLU A 211 26.30 -11.49 14.96
CA GLU A 211 26.96 -12.60 15.68
C GLU A 211 27.75 -13.56 14.78
N GLN A 212 28.26 -13.06 13.64
CA GLN A 212 29.28 -13.77 12.86
C GLN A 212 30.51 -12.91 12.59
N VAL A 213 31.13 -12.35 13.64
CA VAL A 213 32.52 -11.90 13.57
C VAL A 213 33.27 -12.22 14.88
N ARG A 214 34.00 -13.36 14.81
CA ARG A 214 35.26 -13.73 15.49
C ARG A 214 35.23 -14.51 16.81
N PRO A 215 36.30 -15.30 17.08
CA PRO A 215 37.29 -15.90 16.18
C PRO A 215 37.17 -17.43 16.08
#